data_AF-A0A815R7N1-F1
#
_entry.id   AF-A0A815R7N1-F1
#
_cell.length_a   1.000
_cell.length_b   1.000
_cell.length_c   1.000
_cell.angle_alpha   90.00
_cell.angle_beta   90.00
_cell.angle_gamma   90.00
#
_symmetry.space_group_name_H-M   'P 1'
#
loop_
_entity.id
_entity.type
_entity.pdbx_description
1 polymer ?
#
loop_
_entity_poly.entity_id
_entity_poly.type
_entity_poly.pdbx_seq_one_letter_code
_entity_poly.pdbx_strand_id
1 'polypeptide(L)'
;MKVLTYHIVKSCRVWNLYGPAEVTLGTTHHLVNKISHIIIAPIGTSFPNYEYLIIDDFLQSVIDSQEAELFVGGVGVFAGYLEHNYLTAKAPTEVHDELFYRTGDLDRMNNEGLIHYVGRKDHQIKLHGQRVELGEI
;
A
#
# COMPACT_ATOMS: atom_id res chain seq x y z
N MET A 1 -14.03 -16.93 11.40
CA MET A 1 -14.49 -16.11 10.26
C MET A 1 -14.37 -16.96 9.00
N LYS A 2 -15.48 -17.49 8.47
CA LYS A 2 -15.48 -18.35 7.28
C LYS A 2 -15.22 -17.47 6.05
N VAL A 3 -13.99 -17.51 5.54
CA VAL A 3 -13.58 -16.87 4.29
C VAL A 3 -14.47 -17.41 3.15
N LEU A 4 -14.98 -16.50 2.32
CA LEU A 4 -15.97 -16.75 1.27
C LEU A 4 -15.68 -18.03 0.48
N THR A 5 -16.65 -18.94 0.50
CA THR A 5 -16.57 -20.25 -0.15
C THR A 5 -17.04 -20.16 -1.61
N TYR A 6 -16.06 -20.18 -2.53
CA TYR A 6 -15.90 -21.16 -3.62
C TYR A 6 -16.81 -21.22 -4.87
N HIS A 7 -17.91 -20.46 -5.02
CA HIS A 7 -18.81 -20.70 -6.17
C HIS A 7 -18.87 -19.63 -7.27
N ILE A 8 -18.33 -18.42 -7.07
CA ILE A 8 -18.53 -17.30 -8.02
C ILE A 8 -17.46 -17.22 -9.13
N VAL A 9 -16.32 -17.91 -9.00
CA VAL A 9 -15.08 -17.49 -9.69
C VAL A 9 -14.57 -18.37 -10.84
N LYS A 10 -15.25 -19.46 -11.22
CA LYS A 10 -14.71 -20.37 -12.27
C LYS A 10 -14.54 -19.71 -13.65
N SER A 11 -15.18 -18.57 -13.89
CA SER A 11 -15.12 -17.83 -15.15
C SER A 11 -14.73 -16.36 -14.98
N CYS A 12 -14.25 -15.97 -13.79
CA CYS A 12 -13.91 -14.58 -13.48
C CYS A 12 -12.45 -14.47 -13.09
N ARG A 13 -11.83 -13.33 -13.42
CA ARG A 13 -10.52 -12.94 -12.90
C ARG A 13 -10.72 -12.08 -11.65
N VAL A 14 -9.92 -12.33 -10.63
CA VAL A 14 -9.91 -11.54 -9.39
C VAL A 14 -8.61 -10.77 -9.32
N TRP A 15 -8.73 -9.47 -9.12
CA TRP A 15 -7.60 -8.57 -8.93
C TRP A 15 -7.62 -8.06 -7.49
N ASN A 16 -6.49 -8.20 -6.81
CA ASN A 16 -6.25 -7.49 -5.57
C ASN A 16 -5.66 -6.12 -5.93
N LEU A 17 -6.21 -5.05 -5.35
CA LEU A 17 -5.75 -3.68 -5.56
C LEU A 17 -5.42 -3.08 -4.20
N TYR A 18 -4.44 -2.19 -4.19
CA TYR A 18 -4.07 -1.44 -2.99
C TYR A 18 -3.78 0.01 -3.35
N GLY A 19 -4.09 0.91 -2.43
CA GLY A 19 -3.79 2.33 -2.52
C GLY A 19 -4.47 3.13 -1.40
N PRO A 20 -3.74 3.99 -0.67
CA PRO A 20 -4.36 5.01 0.15
C PRO A 20 -5.15 6.05 -0.67
N ALA A 21 -5.99 6.83 0.00
CA ALA A 21 -6.77 7.90 -0.66
C ALA A 21 -5.84 9.00 -1.21
N GLU A 22 -4.76 9.24 -0.48
CA GLU A 22 -3.73 10.25 -0.74
C GLU A 22 -2.88 9.95 -1.99
N VAL A 23 -3.09 8.79 -2.62
CA VAL A 23 -2.39 8.39 -3.85
C VAL A 23 -3.36 7.96 -4.96
N THR A 24 -4.61 8.43 -4.91
CA THR A 24 -5.63 8.23 -5.97
C THR A 24 -6.09 6.77 -6.12
N LEU A 25 -6.74 6.25 -5.08
CA LEU A 25 -7.49 4.97 -5.03
C LEU A 25 -6.64 3.70 -5.13
N GLY A 26 -6.04 3.43 -6.29
CA GLY A 26 -5.42 2.16 -6.60
C GLY A 26 -4.10 2.38 -7.31
N THR A 27 -3.03 1.91 -6.69
CA THR A 27 -1.66 2.21 -7.10
C THR A 27 -0.89 0.93 -7.41
N THR A 28 -1.24 -0.20 -6.76
CA THR A 28 -0.75 -1.53 -7.15
C THR A 28 -1.89 -2.46 -7.58
N HIS A 29 -1.51 -3.53 -8.29
CA HIS A 29 -2.41 -4.59 -8.67
C HIS A 29 -1.76 -5.98 -8.63
N HIS A 30 -2.55 -6.99 -8.28
CA HIS A 30 -2.17 -8.40 -8.36
C HIS A 30 -3.30 -9.25 -8.93
N LEU A 31 -3.04 -10.00 -10.01
CA LEU A 31 -3.96 -11.00 -10.52
C LEU A 31 -3.90 -12.27 -9.68
N VAL A 32 -4.98 -12.59 -8.99
CA VAL A 32 -5.08 -13.78 -8.13
C VAL A 32 -5.34 -15.01 -9.00
N ASN A 33 -4.26 -15.62 -9.51
CA ASN A 33 -4.30 -16.76 -10.45
C ASN A 33 -4.56 -18.12 -9.81
N LYS A 34 -4.18 -18.29 -8.55
CA LYS A 34 -4.50 -19.46 -7.74
C LYS A 34 -4.98 -18.97 -6.39
N ILE A 35 -6.15 -19.45 -5.96
CA ILE A 35 -6.48 -19.46 -4.53
C ILE A 35 -5.61 -20.56 -3.92
N SER A 36 -4.33 -20.26 -3.74
CA SER A 36 -3.41 -21.08 -2.97
C SER A 36 -3.81 -21.01 -1.50
N HIS A 37 -3.20 -21.83 -0.65
CA HIS A 37 -3.33 -21.74 0.81
C HIS A 37 -2.78 -20.42 1.40
N ILE A 38 -2.52 -19.40 0.56
CA ILE A 38 -2.08 -18.08 0.96
C ILE A 38 -3.24 -17.39 1.68
N ILE A 39 -2.97 -16.98 2.91
CA ILE A 39 -3.93 -16.33 3.79
C ILE A 39 -4.19 -14.87 3.34
N ILE A 40 -3.18 -14.22 2.74
CA ILE A 40 -3.22 -12.82 2.30
C ILE A 40 -2.55 -12.71 0.92
N ALA A 41 -3.31 -12.31 -0.10
CA ALA A 41 -2.76 -12.11 -1.44
C ALA A 41 -1.78 -10.92 -1.46
N PRO A 42 -0.70 -10.98 -2.26
CA PRO A 42 0.17 -9.83 -2.47
C PRO A 42 -0.63 -8.63 -2.97
N ILE A 43 -0.16 -7.42 -2.66
CA ILE A 43 -0.69 -6.21 -3.29
C ILE A 43 -0.13 -6.03 -4.71
N GLY A 44 0.98 -6.72 -5.02
CA GLY A 44 1.45 -6.94 -6.38
C GLY A 44 2.48 -5.91 -6.83
N THR A 45 2.32 -5.43 -8.06
CA THR A 45 3.24 -4.47 -8.71
C THR A 45 2.54 -3.15 -8.95
N SER A 46 3.33 -2.09 -9.17
CA SER A 46 2.81 -0.75 -9.46
C SER A 46 2.02 -0.69 -10.77
N PHE A 47 1.01 0.17 -10.81
CA PHE A 47 0.49 0.70 -12.07
C PHE A 47 1.55 1.60 -12.74
N PRO A 48 1.47 1.79 -14.07
CA PRO A 48 2.34 2.73 -14.77
C PRO A 48 2.29 4.14 -14.16
N ASN A 49 3.44 4.82 -14.14
CA ASN A 49 3.63 6.17 -13.61
C ASN A 49 3.45 6.31 -12.09
N TYR A 50 3.39 5.19 -11.35
CA TYR A 50 3.57 5.17 -9.91
C TYR A 50 4.93 4.60 -9.56
N GLU A 51 5.51 5.15 -8.50
CA GLU A 51 6.80 4.74 -7.96
C GLU A 51 6.67 4.23 -6.54
N TYR A 52 7.46 3.23 -6.19
CA TYR A 52 7.38 2.54 -4.91
C TYR A 52 8.74 2.40 -4.30
N LEU A 53 8.84 2.85 -3.05
CA LEU A 53 10.01 2.67 -2.24
C LEU A 53 9.60 1.95 -0.96
N ILE A 54 10.26 0.83 -0.67
CA ILE A 54 10.21 0.17 0.63
C ILE A 54 11.55 0.49 1.27
N ILE A 55 11.54 1.47 2.17
CA ILE A 55 12.74 2.08 2.73
C ILE A 55 12.62 2.19 4.25
N ASP A 56 13.76 2.24 4.92
CA ASP A 56 13.81 2.36 6.37
C ASP A 56 13.54 3.80 6.85
N ASP A 57 13.58 3.98 8.17
CA ASP A 57 13.36 5.27 8.82
C ASP A 57 14.44 6.32 8.51
N PHE A 58 15.57 5.90 7.95
CA PHE A 58 16.67 6.74 7.51
C PHE A 58 16.60 7.03 6.00
N LEU A 59 15.50 6.66 5.35
CA LEU A 59 15.27 6.80 3.90
C LEU A 59 16.27 6.00 3.06
N GLN A 60 16.76 4.88 3.58
CA GLN A 60 17.68 4.00 2.87
C GLN A 60 16.95 2.76 2.34
N SER A 61 17.42 2.26 1.20
CA SER A 61 16.97 0.99 0.64
C SER A 61 17.19 -0.15 1.63
N VAL A 62 16.16 -0.96 1.85
CA VAL A 62 16.27 -2.14 2.69
C VAL A 62 16.87 -3.33 1.94
N ILE A 63 17.47 -4.26 2.69
CA ILE A 63 18.04 -5.49 2.14
C ILE A 63 16.90 -6.45 1.77
N ASP A 64 17.07 -7.21 0.68
CA ASP A 64 16.16 -8.22 0.12
C ASP A 64 15.06 -8.73 1.08
N SER A 65 13.80 -8.45 0.73
CA SER A 65 12.60 -8.92 1.45
C SER A 65 12.45 -8.48 2.91
N GLN A 66 13.27 -7.54 3.40
CA GLN A 66 13.07 -6.92 4.69
C GLN A 66 11.77 -6.08 4.71
N GLU A 67 11.09 -6.12 5.85
CA GLU A 67 9.91 -5.30 6.12
C GLU A 67 10.33 -3.87 6.43
N ALA A 68 9.71 -2.91 5.75
CA ALA A 68 9.86 -1.48 6.03
C ALA A 68 8.66 -0.68 5.52
N GLU A 69 8.68 0.63 5.73
CA GLU A 69 7.55 1.49 5.39
C GLU A 69 7.42 1.65 3.87
N LEU A 70 6.19 1.54 3.36
CA LEU A 70 5.88 1.78 1.96
C LEU A 70 5.71 3.27 1.68
N PHE A 71 6.45 3.76 0.70
CA PHE A 71 6.37 5.11 0.15
C PHE A 71 5.86 5.00 -1.28
N VAL A 72 4.92 5.88 -1.66
CA VAL A 72 4.30 5.88 -2.99
C VAL A 72 4.46 7.24 -3.63
N GLY A 73 5.13 7.28 -4.77
CA GLY A 73 5.39 8.46 -5.59
C GLY A 73 4.65 8.41 -6.92
N GLY A 74 4.92 9.41 -7.76
CA GLY A 74 4.37 9.50 -9.10
C GLY A 74 3.05 10.25 -9.20
N VAL A 75 2.34 10.04 -10.32
CA VAL A 75 1.26 10.95 -10.77
C VAL A 75 0.01 10.97 -9.90
N GLY A 76 -0.17 9.96 -9.04
CA GLY A 76 -1.35 9.83 -8.19
C GLY A 76 -1.22 10.48 -6.82
N VAL A 77 -0.03 10.96 -6.43
CA VAL A 77 0.15 11.66 -5.15
C VAL A 77 -0.75 12.89 -5.12
N PHE A 78 -1.56 12.99 -4.07
CA PHE A 78 -2.55 14.05 -3.90
C PHE A 78 -1.94 15.47 -3.84
N ALA A 79 -2.78 16.48 -4.03
CA ALA A 79 -2.37 17.87 -3.83
C ALA A 79 -2.26 18.27 -2.35
N GLY A 80 -2.84 17.47 -1.44
CA GLY A 80 -2.86 17.73 -0.01
C GLY A 80 -4.22 17.51 0.66
N TYR A 81 -4.28 17.89 1.93
CA TYR A 81 -5.48 17.85 2.76
C TYR A 81 -6.18 19.22 2.74
N LEU A 82 -7.47 19.23 2.38
CA LEU A 82 -8.30 20.43 2.32
C LEU A 82 -8.29 21.18 3.67
N GLU A 83 -8.00 22.49 3.64
CA GLU A 83 -7.94 23.38 4.82
C GLU A 83 -6.89 23.03 5.89
N HIS A 84 -6.04 22.03 5.64
CA HIS A 84 -5.01 21.58 6.58
C HIS A 84 -3.60 21.80 5.98
N ASN A 85 -3.24 23.06 5.75
CA ASN A 85 -1.97 23.43 5.09
C ASN A 85 -0.73 22.86 5.82
N TYR A 86 -0.75 22.84 7.16
CA TYR A 86 0.35 22.28 7.94
C TYR A 86 0.51 20.77 7.74
N LEU A 87 -0.59 20.01 7.69
CA LEU A 87 -0.53 18.57 7.39
C LEU A 87 -0.13 18.33 5.94
N THR A 88 -0.66 19.13 5.00
CA THR A 88 -0.31 19.07 3.58
C THR A 88 1.19 19.25 3.37
N ALA A 89 1.78 20.27 4.00
CA ALA A 89 3.21 20.55 3.88
C ALA A 89 4.10 19.44 4.46
N LYS A 90 3.57 18.59 5.35
CA LYS A 90 4.30 17.48 6.00
C LYS A 90 3.99 16.11 5.41
N ALA A 91 2.99 16.01 4.56
CA ALA A 91 2.52 14.73 4.03
C ALA A 91 3.49 14.11 3.02
N PRO A 92 3.96 14.83 1.99
CA PRO A 92 4.98 14.30 1.12
C PRO A 92 6.35 14.33 1.80
N THR A 93 7.15 13.31 1.55
CA THR A 93 8.56 13.23 1.93
C THR A 93 9.39 13.21 0.67
N GLU A 94 10.40 14.07 0.63
CA GLU A 94 11.37 14.10 -0.47
C GLU A 94 12.36 12.94 -0.30
N VAL A 95 12.47 12.10 -1.32
CA VAL A 95 13.41 10.98 -1.39
C VAL A 95 14.05 11.02 -2.77
N HIS A 96 15.37 11.13 -2.84
CA HIS A 96 16.11 11.25 -4.11
C HIS A 96 15.58 12.35 -5.04
N ASP A 97 15.33 13.56 -4.51
CA ASP A 97 14.80 14.73 -5.23
C ASP A 97 13.36 14.56 -5.79
N GLU A 98 12.63 13.52 -5.37
CA GLU A 98 11.25 13.25 -5.76
C GLU A 98 10.32 13.18 -4.55
N LEU A 99 9.04 13.51 -4.76
CA LEU A 99 8.04 13.56 -3.69
C LEU A 99 7.28 12.23 -3.58
N PHE A 100 7.31 11.64 -2.39
CA PHE A 100 6.59 10.42 -2.05
C PHE A 100 5.60 10.64 -0.92
N TYR A 101 4.43 10.01 -0.98
CA TYR A 101 3.52 9.91 0.14
C TYR A 101 3.94 8.76 1.07
N ARG A 102 4.03 9.06 2.37
CA ARG A 102 4.27 8.08 3.44
C ARG A 102 2.97 7.41 3.83
N THR A 103 2.85 6.12 3.52
CA THR A 103 1.58 5.40 3.71
C THR A 103 1.32 5.01 5.17
N GLY A 104 2.38 4.84 5.96
CA GLY A 104 2.34 4.19 7.28
C GLY A 104 2.15 2.67 7.22
N ASP A 105 2.06 2.08 6.02
CA ASP A 105 1.99 0.64 5.83
C ASP A 105 3.40 0.03 5.87
N LEU A 106 3.52 -1.13 6.52
CA LEU A 106 4.73 -1.95 6.56
C LEU A 106 4.60 -3.06 5.53
N ASP A 107 5.54 -3.07 4.59
CA ASP A 107 5.52 -3.92 3.41
C ASP A 107 6.88 -4.57 3.18
N ARG A 108 6.89 -5.62 2.37
CA ARG A 108 8.13 -6.24 1.86
C ARG A 108 7.97 -6.70 0.43
N MET A 109 9.05 -6.66 -0.33
CA MET A 109 9.09 -7.17 -1.71
C MET A 109 9.74 -8.54 -1.75
N ASN A 110 9.10 -9.52 -2.41
CA ASN A 110 9.72 -10.82 -2.60
C ASN A 110 10.67 -10.84 -3.81
N ASN A 111 11.37 -11.96 -4.02
CA ASN A 111 12.31 -12.14 -5.13
C ASN A 111 11.66 -12.09 -6.53
N GLU A 112 10.33 -12.13 -6.61
CA GLU A 112 9.57 -12.00 -7.87
C GLU A 112 9.16 -10.54 -8.14
N GLY A 113 9.54 -9.60 -7.27
CA GLY A 113 9.16 -8.19 -7.36
C GLY A 113 7.73 -7.90 -6.90
N LEU A 114 7.05 -8.88 -6.27
CA LEU A 114 5.71 -8.68 -5.73
C LEU A 114 5.79 -8.08 -4.33
N ILE A 115 5.01 -7.04 -4.10
CA ILE A 115 4.89 -6.40 -2.79
C ILE A 115 3.84 -7.13 -1.95
N HIS A 116 4.19 -7.43 -0.71
CA HIS A 116 3.35 -8.05 0.30
C HIS A 116 3.12 -7.05 1.44
N TYR A 117 1.85 -6.76 1.69
CA TYR A 117 1.44 -6.03 2.88
C TYR A 117 1.67 -6.86 4.14
N VAL A 118 2.30 -6.27 5.15
CA VAL A 118 2.57 -6.92 6.44
C VAL A 118 1.70 -6.32 7.54
N GLY A 119 1.58 -5.00 7.61
CA GLY A 119 0.85 -4.36 8.68
C GLY A 119 0.91 -2.83 8.66
N ARG A 120 0.67 -2.23 9.82
CA ARG A 120 0.74 -0.78 10.03
C ARG A 120 1.88 -0.47 10.98
N LYS A 121 2.59 0.61 10.69
CA LYS A 121 3.59 1.18 11.58
C LYS A 121 2.96 2.02 12.69
N ASP A 122 1.74 2.50 12.45
CA ASP A 122 0.98 3.38 13.34
C ASP A 122 -0.28 2.69 13.89
N HIS A 123 -1.17 3.48 14.49
CA HIS A 123 -2.40 3.01 15.13
C HIS A 123 -3.62 3.03 14.22
N GLN A 124 -3.46 3.35 12.94
CA GLN A 124 -4.57 3.31 11.99
C GLN A 124 -4.98 1.85 11.75
N ILE A 125 -6.28 1.60 11.61
CA ILE A 125 -6.79 0.27 11.28
C ILE A 125 -7.74 0.30 10.09
N LYS A 126 -7.92 -0.88 9.48
CA LYS A 126 -8.99 -1.15 8.50
C LYS A 126 -10.02 -2.09 9.09
N LEU A 127 -11.15 -1.54 9.56
CA LEU A 127 -12.27 -2.34 10.06
C LEU A 127 -13.27 -2.56 8.93
N HIS A 128 -13.36 -3.79 8.41
CA HIS A 128 -14.23 -4.14 7.28
C HIS A 128 -14.08 -3.20 6.05
N GLY A 129 -12.85 -2.76 5.77
CA GLY A 129 -12.53 -1.85 4.66
C GLY A 129 -12.62 -0.36 5.00
N GLN A 130 -13.11 0.01 6.19
CA GLN A 130 -13.17 1.40 6.64
C GLN A 130 -11.86 1.80 7.33
N ARG A 131 -11.28 2.94 6.95
CA ARG A 131 -10.12 3.54 7.64
C ARG A 131 -10.60 4.14 8.95
N VAL A 132 -9.96 3.78 10.06
CA VAL A 132 -10.24 4.33 11.39
C VAL A 132 -8.91 4.71 12.02
N GLU A 133 -8.82 5.96 12.47
CA GLU A 133 -7.74 6.44 13.32
C GLU A 133 -8.14 6.22 14.79
N LEU A 134 -7.45 5.33 15.49
CA LEU A 134 -7.84 4.99 16.87
C LEU A 134 -7.74 6.18 17.84
N GLY A 135 -6.94 7.20 17.54
CA GLY A 135 -6.82 8.41 18.35
C GLY A 135 -7.98 9.41 18.20
N GLU A 136 -8.87 9.21 17.21
CA GLU A 136 -10.05 10.05 17.00
C GLU A 136 -11.29 9.60 17.80
N ILE A 137 -11.24 8.39 18.38
CA ILE A 137 -12.33 7.77 19.16
C ILE A 137 -12.10 7.97 20.65
#